data_AF-A0A091B2S5-F1
#
_entry.id   AF-A0A091B2S5-F1
#
_cell.length_a   1.000
_cell.length_b   1.000
_cell.length_c   1.000
_cell.angle_alpha   90.00
_cell.angle_beta   90.00
_cell.angle_gamma   90.00
#
_symmetry.space_group_name_H-M   'P 1'
#
loop_
_entity.id
_entity.type
_entity.pdbx_description
1 polymer ?
#
loop_
_entity_poly.entity_id
_entity_poly.type
_entity_poly.pdbx_seq_one_letter_code
_entity_poly.pdbx_strand_id
1 'polypeptide(L)'
;MNENLRIEVLKHARAAFERACTLRENERLEVYVHDGAVKTSDVLGEDEKLLYTPNRILCYQVWGHDYLEEEIRAWIDQARQEISPKPLEESIIETLGKIAAAKGVAPEQISSYEVFAHLRMDQIEQIEHAIIEYWWDNKEVENAKSLALEQINEALRSC
;
A
#
# COMPACT_ATOMS: atom_id res chain seq x y z
N MET A 1 11.17 -16.13 21.44
CA MET A 1 11.14 -15.25 20.25
C MET A 1 11.85 -13.95 20.60
N ASN A 2 12.84 -13.53 19.80
CA ASN A 2 13.54 -12.27 20.02
C ASN A 2 12.62 -11.12 19.57
N GLU A 3 12.00 -10.43 20.51
CA GLU A 3 11.04 -9.35 20.24
C GLU A 3 11.65 -8.22 19.39
N ASN A 4 12.93 -7.91 19.60
CA ASN A 4 13.63 -6.90 18.81
C ASN A 4 13.78 -7.33 17.34
N LEU A 5 14.04 -8.61 17.08
CA LEU A 5 14.10 -9.15 15.73
C LEU A 5 12.73 -9.06 15.05
N ARG A 6 11.66 -9.43 15.76
CA ARG A 6 10.28 -9.35 15.23
C ARG A 6 9.92 -7.92 14.83
N ILE A 7 10.21 -6.95 15.69
CA ILE A 7 9.97 -5.52 15.42
C ILE A 7 10.75 -5.08 14.17
N GLU A 8 12.01 -5.49 14.05
CA GLU A 8 12.84 -5.11 12.91
C GLU A 8 12.34 -5.75 11.61
N VAL A 9 11.98 -7.03 11.62
CA VAL A 9 11.37 -7.71 10.47
C VAL A 9 10.06 -7.02 10.05
N LEU A 10 9.22 -6.61 11.01
CA LEU A 10 7.97 -5.92 10.70
C LEU A 10 8.20 -4.55 10.03
N LYS A 11 9.24 -3.81 10.42
CA LYS A 11 9.61 -2.56 9.72
C LYS A 11 10.00 -2.82 8.28
N HIS A 12 10.82 -3.85 8.03
CA HIS A 12 11.18 -4.24 6.68
C HIS A 12 9.98 -4.75 5.88
N ALA A 13 9.04 -5.45 6.52
CA ALA A 13 7.80 -5.90 5.90
C ALA A 13 6.92 -4.72 5.46
N ARG A 14 6.78 -3.68 6.30
CA ARG A 14 6.08 -2.44 5.93
C ARG A 14 6.71 -1.78 4.70
N ALA A 15 8.03 -1.58 4.72
CA ALA A 15 8.73 -0.97 3.59
C ALA A 15 8.64 -1.82 2.31
N ALA A 16 8.65 -3.15 2.43
CA ALA A 16 8.44 -4.05 1.30
C ALA A 16 7.01 -3.96 0.75
N PHE A 17 6.00 -3.86 1.63
CA PHE A 17 4.61 -3.68 1.25
C PHE A 17 4.40 -2.36 0.51
N GLU A 18 4.87 -1.23 1.07
CA GLU A 18 4.82 0.09 0.42
C GLU A 18 5.44 0.06 -0.98
N ARG A 19 6.60 -0.60 -1.12
CA ARG A 19 7.24 -0.76 -2.43
C ARG A 19 6.44 -1.66 -3.36
N ALA A 20 5.84 -2.75 -2.86
CA ALA A 20 5.04 -3.68 -3.66
C ALA A 20 3.79 -3.02 -4.26
N CYS A 21 3.22 -1.99 -3.62
CA CYS A 21 2.14 -1.19 -4.19
C CYS A 21 2.52 -0.43 -5.49
N THR A 22 3.79 -0.46 -5.90
CA THR A 22 4.30 0.14 -7.16
C THR A 22 4.81 -0.90 -8.17
N LEU A 23 4.71 -2.19 -7.83
CA LEU A 23 5.20 -3.30 -8.64
C LEU A 23 4.07 -3.98 -9.40
N ARG A 24 4.42 -4.70 -10.46
CA ARG A 24 3.47 -5.54 -11.22
C ARG A 24 3.07 -6.76 -10.39
N GLU A 25 1.89 -7.31 -10.68
CA GLU A 25 1.37 -8.48 -9.95
C GLU A 25 2.27 -9.73 -10.00
N ASN A 26 3.11 -9.86 -11.02
CA ASN A 26 4.05 -10.96 -11.19
C ASN A 26 5.46 -10.66 -10.63
N GLU A 27 5.62 -9.53 -9.95
CA GLU A 27 6.82 -9.12 -9.25
C GLU A 27 6.58 -9.22 -7.74
N ARG A 28 7.62 -9.54 -6.97
CA ARG A 28 7.51 -9.70 -5.52
C ARG A 28 8.77 -9.24 -4.79
N LEU A 29 8.59 -8.99 -3.50
CA LEU A 29 9.65 -8.73 -2.54
C LEU A 29 9.59 -9.77 -1.42
N GLU A 30 10.76 -10.18 -0.95
CA GLU A 30 10.89 -11.09 0.19
C GLU A 30 11.72 -10.43 1.29
N VAL A 31 11.22 -10.51 2.52
CA VAL A 31 11.94 -10.12 3.73
C VAL A 31 12.37 -11.38 4.45
N TYR A 32 13.66 -11.49 4.74
CA TYR A 32 14.25 -12.68 5.32
C TYR A 32 15.33 -12.32 6.34
N VAL A 33 15.56 -13.23 7.29
CA VAL A 33 16.67 -13.13 8.25
C VAL A 33 17.83 -13.95 7.69
N HIS A 34 19.01 -13.34 7.54
CA HIS A 34 20.22 -14.00 7.11
C HIS A 34 21.37 -13.74 8.09
N ASP A 35 21.89 -14.81 8.71
CA ASP A 35 22.92 -14.76 9.76
C ASP A 35 22.57 -13.75 10.88
N GLY A 36 21.30 -13.74 11.29
CA GLY A 36 20.78 -12.87 12.36
C GLY A 36 20.46 -11.42 11.93
N ALA A 37 20.72 -11.04 10.69
CA ALA A 37 20.39 -9.72 10.15
C ALA A 37 19.14 -9.77 9.25
N VAL A 38 18.25 -8.80 9.38
CA VAL A 38 17.08 -8.65 8.49
C VAL A 38 17.52 -8.08 7.15
N LYS A 39 17.04 -8.67 6.06
CA LYS A 39 17.31 -8.23 4.69
C LYS A 39 16.01 -8.25 3.89
N THR A 40 15.94 -7.38 2.89
CA THR A 40 14.89 -7.38 1.87
C THR A 40 15.55 -7.73 0.54
N SER A 41 14.90 -8.55 -0.28
CA SER A 41 15.37 -8.88 -1.62
C SER A 41 15.33 -7.66 -2.55
N ASP A 42 16.00 -7.79 -3.70
CA ASP A 42 15.63 -7.02 -4.89
C ASP A 42 14.22 -7.43 -5.37
N VAL A 43 13.71 -6.76 -6.40
CA VAL A 43 12.47 -7.18 -7.05
C VAL A 43 12.73 -8.50 -7.77
N LEU A 44 11.89 -9.49 -7.48
CA LEU A 44 11.98 -10.84 -8.03
C LEU A 44 10.76 -11.10 -8.91
N GLY A 45 10.98 -11.60 -10.12
CA GLY A 45 9.90 -12.11 -10.96
C GLY A 45 9.34 -13.43 -10.45
N GLU A 46 8.22 -13.86 -11.04
CA GLU A 46 7.48 -15.08 -10.67
C GLU A 46 8.35 -16.35 -10.62
N ASP A 47 9.25 -16.50 -11.60
CA ASP A 47 10.11 -17.69 -11.72
C ASP A 47 11.41 -17.62 -10.90
N GLU A 48 11.74 -16.45 -10.34
CA GLU A 48 12.97 -16.27 -9.57
C GLU A 48 12.86 -16.91 -8.19
N LYS A 49 13.88 -17.68 -7.81
CA LYS A 49 13.89 -18.42 -6.54
C LYS A 49 15.11 -18.05 -5.72
N LEU A 50 14.86 -17.62 -4.48
CA LEU A 50 15.88 -17.50 -3.46
C LEU A 50 16.09 -18.85 -2.79
N LEU A 51 17.35 -19.26 -2.63
CA LEU A 51 17.70 -20.46 -1.87
C LEU A 51 17.63 -20.15 -0.37
N TYR A 52 16.74 -20.85 0.34
CA TYR A 52 16.61 -20.78 1.78
C TYR A 52 17.43 -21.88 2.45
N THR A 53 18.05 -21.55 3.58
CA THR A 53 18.97 -22.42 4.34
C THR A 53 18.71 -22.25 5.83
N PRO A 54 19.26 -23.07 6.74
CA PRO A 54 19.09 -22.83 8.17
C PRO A 54 19.54 -21.43 8.63
N ASN A 55 20.49 -20.81 7.90
CA ASN A 55 20.98 -19.45 8.17
C ASN A 55 20.24 -18.38 7.35
N ARG A 56 19.24 -18.74 6.55
CA ARG A 56 18.41 -17.83 5.76
C ARG A 56 16.95 -18.24 5.86
N ILE A 57 16.18 -17.49 6.65
CA ILE A 57 14.78 -17.79 6.97
C ILE A 57 13.90 -16.74 6.29
N LEU A 58 13.01 -17.17 5.39
CA LEU A 58 11.95 -16.31 4.84
C LEU A 58 11.00 -15.91 5.96
N CYS A 59 10.73 -14.61 6.12
CA CYS A 59 9.83 -14.11 7.17
C CYS A 59 8.58 -13.44 6.61
N TYR A 60 8.64 -12.86 5.41
CA TYR A 60 7.49 -12.24 4.76
C TYR A 60 7.71 -12.20 3.25
N GLN A 61 6.64 -12.46 2.50
CA GLN A 61 6.59 -12.30 1.05
C GLN A 61 5.38 -11.45 0.68
N VAL A 62 5.59 -10.53 -0.27
CA VAL A 62 4.53 -9.68 -0.81
C VAL A 62 4.69 -9.54 -2.33
N TRP A 63 3.57 -9.66 -3.03
CA TRP A 63 3.49 -9.50 -4.48
C TRP A 63 3.05 -8.09 -4.84
N GLY A 64 3.36 -7.65 -6.06
CA GLY A 64 2.97 -6.34 -6.54
C GLY A 64 1.47 -6.18 -6.64
N HIS A 65 1.00 -4.94 -6.52
CA HIS A 65 -0.41 -4.58 -6.57
C HIS A 65 -0.61 -3.42 -7.55
N ASP A 66 -1.01 -3.76 -8.80
CA ASP A 66 -1.20 -2.81 -9.91
C ASP A 66 -2.64 -2.28 -10.03
N TYR A 67 -3.25 -1.86 -8.91
CA TYR A 67 -4.64 -1.38 -8.85
C TYR A 67 -4.79 0.06 -8.36
N LEU A 68 -3.69 0.79 -8.23
CA LEU A 68 -3.68 2.09 -7.56
C LEU A 68 -4.64 3.10 -8.20
N GLU A 69 -4.83 3.07 -9.53
CA GLU A 69 -5.80 3.95 -10.22
C GLU A 69 -7.26 3.69 -9.80
N GLU A 70 -7.69 2.43 -9.72
CA GLU A 70 -9.06 2.09 -9.28
C GLU A 70 -9.29 2.56 -7.84
N GLU A 71 -8.28 2.39 -7.00
CA GLU A 71 -8.33 2.72 -5.58
C GLU A 71 -8.32 4.24 -5.35
N ILE A 72 -7.54 4.99 -6.13
CA ILE A 72 -7.60 6.45 -6.14
C ILE A 72 -9.01 6.92 -6.56
N ARG A 73 -9.62 6.27 -7.55
CA ARG A 73 -10.99 6.62 -7.97
C ARG A 73 -12.02 6.30 -6.90
N ALA A 74 -11.91 5.15 -6.23
CA ALA A 74 -12.74 4.80 -5.09
C ALA A 74 -12.58 5.82 -3.94
N TRP A 75 -11.35 6.27 -3.68
CA TRP A 75 -11.07 7.31 -2.69
C TRP A 75 -11.70 8.66 -3.05
N ILE A 76 -11.63 9.05 -4.33
CA ILE A 76 -12.31 10.26 -4.83
C ILE A 76 -13.83 10.15 -4.62
N ASP A 77 -14.42 8.99 -4.89
CA ASP A 77 -15.85 8.78 -4.72
C ASP A 77 -16.26 8.79 -3.24
N GLN A 78 -15.42 8.25 -2.36
CA GLN A 78 -15.60 8.32 -0.91
C GLN A 78 -15.51 9.77 -0.39
N ALA A 79 -14.52 10.54 -0.86
CA ALA A 79 -14.32 11.93 -0.44
C ALA A 79 -15.58 12.79 -0.66
N ARG A 80 -16.36 12.51 -1.72
CA ARG A 80 -17.61 13.21 -2.03
C ARG A 80 -18.73 12.95 -1.01
N GLN A 81 -18.67 11.83 -0.30
CA GLN A 81 -19.70 11.39 0.65
C GLN A 81 -19.38 11.84 2.07
N GLU A 82 -18.17 12.35 2.32
CA GLU A 82 -17.70 12.70 3.64
C GLU A 82 -18.38 13.97 4.16
N ILE A 83 -19.05 13.88 5.31
CA ILE A 83 -19.77 15.01 5.93
C ILE A 83 -18.78 16.03 6.50
N SER A 84 -17.61 15.56 6.94
CA SER A 84 -16.52 16.38 7.50
C SER A 84 -15.20 15.98 6.85
N PRO A 85 -14.95 16.39 5.59
CA PRO A 85 -13.76 16.02 4.84
C PRO A 85 -12.49 16.48 5.57
N LYS A 86 -11.43 15.67 5.52
CA LYS A 86 -10.10 16.08 6.01
C LYS A 86 -9.39 16.86 4.90
N PRO A 87 -8.22 17.46 5.15
CA PRO A 87 -7.55 18.32 4.17
C PRO A 87 -7.32 17.69 2.79
N LEU A 88 -7.09 16.37 2.73
CA LEU A 88 -6.94 15.67 1.47
C LEU A 88 -8.26 15.60 0.71
N GLU A 89 -9.34 15.17 1.36
CA GLU A 89 -10.68 15.11 0.77
C GLU A 89 -11.18 16.51 0.36
N GLU A 90 -10.91 17.54 1.17
CA GLU A 90 -11.19 18.94 0.82
C GLU A 90 -10.50 19.35 -0.49
N SER A 91 -9.25 18.95 -0.68
CA SER A 91 -8.48 19.25 -1.90
C SER A 91 -9.04 18.55 -3.15
N ILE A 92 -9.55 17.32 -2.98
CA ILE A 92 -10.25 16.58 -4.04
C ILE A 92 -11.57 17.29 -4.39
N ILE A 93 -12.36 17.69 -3.39
CA ILE A 93 -13.63 18.41 -3.56
C ILE A 93 -13.41 19.77 -4.24
N GLU A 94 -12.33 20.49 -3.89
CA GLU A 94 -11.95 21.74 -4.55
C GLU A 94 -11.65 21.52 -6.05
N THR A 95 -10.92 20.44 -6.36
CA THR A 95 -10.60 20.07 -7.75
C THR A 95 -11.87 19.77 -8.56
N LEU A 96 -12.77 18.97 -7.99
CA LEU A 96 -14.09 18.70 -8.54
C LEU A 96 -14.88 19.99 -8.80
N GLY A 97 -14.92 20.91 -7.83
CA GLY A 97 -15.61 22.19 -7.95
C GLY A 97 -15.07 23.07 -9.08
N LYS A 98 -13.74 23.09 -9.27
CA LYS A 98 -13.10 23.83 -10.38
C LYS A 98 -13.50 23.26 -11.74
N ILE A 99 -13.53 21.94 -11.89
CA ILE A 99 -13.93 21.26 -13.12
C ILE A 99 -15.41 21.55 -13.43
N ALA A 100 -16.28 21.38 -12.43
CA ALA A 100 -17.71 21.63 -12.55
C ALA A 100 -18.01 23.07 -12.98
N ALA A 101 -17.35 24.05 -12.34
CA ALA A 101 -17.48 25.47 -12.67
C ALA A 101 -16.99 25.77 -14.10
N ALA A 102 -15.86 25.20 -14.52
CA ALA A 102 -15.33 25.39 -15.87
C ALA A 102 -16.26 24.83 -16.97
N LYS A 103 -17.00 23.76 -16.65
CA LYS A 103 -17.96 23.11 -17.57
C LYS A 103 -19.37 23.68 -17.49
N GLY A 104 -19.70 24.47 -16.46
CA GLY A 104 -21.06 24.96 -16.22
C GLY A 104 -22.04 23.85 -15.88
N VAL A 105 -21.57 22.79 -15.22
CA VAL A 105 -22.37 21.60 -14.84
C VAL A 105 -22.37 21.43 -13.32
N ALA A 106 -23.28 20.61 -12.81
CA ALA A 106 -23.32 20.32 -11.38
C ALA A 106 -22.15 19.38 -10.98
N PRO A 107 -21.56 19.51 -9.78
CA PRO A 107 -20.42 18.69 -9.36
C PRO A 107 -20.68 17.18 -9.41
N GLU A 108 -21.93 16.75 -9.18
CA GLU A 108 -22.36 15.34 -9.23
C GLU A 108 -22.28 14.74 -10.64
N GLN A 109 -22.19 15.59 -11.67
CA GLN A 109 -22.05 15.18 -13.07
C GLN A 109 -20.59 14.96 -13.48
N ILE A 110 -19.63 15.29 -12.61
CA ILE A 110 -18.20 15.07 -12.85
C ILE A 110 -17.81 13.66 -12.42
N SER A 111 -17.29 12.87 -13.35
CA SER A 111 -16.83 11.50 -13.04
C SER A 111 -15.55 11.49 -12.18
N SER A 112 -15.32 10.43 -11.42
CA SER A 112 -14.07 10.24 -10.66
C SER A 112 -12.84 10.15 -11.57
N TYR A 113 -12.97 9.55 -12.76
CA TYR A 113 -11.93 9.58 -13.81
C TYR A 113 -11.51 10.99 -14.18
N GLU A 114 -12.49 11.89 -14.32
CA GLU A 114 -12.21 13.25 -14.72
C GLU A 114 -11.53 14.02 -13.59
N VAL A 115 -11.95 13.82 -12.34
CA VAL A 115 -11.25 14.39 -11.19
C VAL A 115 -9.82 13.88 -11.14
N PHE A 116 -9.62 12.57 -11.26
CA PHE A 116 -8.29 11.94 -11.25
C PHE A 116 -7.36 12.54 -12.31
N ALA A 117 -7.83 12.70 -13.54
CA ALA A 117 -7.07 13.30 -14.64
C ALA A 117 -6.67 14.78 -14.41
N HIS A 118 -7.29 15.46 -13.45
CA HIS A 118 -7.01 16.86 -13.09
C HIS A 118 -6.35 17.02 -11.72
N LEU A 119 -6.10 15.92 -11.00
CA LEU A 119 -5.31 15.98 -9.77
C LEU A 119 -3.86 16.32 -10.10
N ARG A 120 -3.24 17.14 -9.25
CA ARG A 120 -1.81 17.39 -9.31
C ARG A 120 -1.05 16.18 -8.74
N MET A 121 0.20 16.03 -9.15
CA MET A 121 1.06 14.93 -8.66
C MET A 121 1.17 14.90 -7.13
N ASP A 122 1.26 16.05 -6.47
CA ASP A 122 1.29 16.12 -5.00
C ASP A 122 0.01 15.58 -4.33
N GLN A 123 -1.13 15.74 -5.00
CA GLN A 123 -2.41 15.22 -4.51
C GLN A 123 -2.48 13.70 -4.75
N ILE A 124 -2.02 13.23 -5.91
CA ILE A 124 -1.96 11.79 -6.22
C ILE A 124 -1.08 11.08 -5.18
N GLU A 125 0.15 11.54 -4.96
CA GLU A 125 1.06 10.96 -3.95
C GLU A 125 0.44 10.93 -2.54
N GLN A 126 -0.31 11.97 -2.16
CA GLN A 126 -1.00 11.99 -0.86
C GLN A 126 -2.14 10.96 -0.78
N ILE A 127 -2.89 10.77 -1.85
CA ILE A 127 -3.94 9.75 -1.92
C ILE A 127 -3.32 8.36 -1.87
N GLU A 128 -2.26 8.11 -2.64
CA GLU A 128 -1.53 6.84 -2.63
C GLU A 128 -1.03 6.48 -1.24
N HIS A 129 -0.38 7.43 -0.55
CA HIS A 129 0.03 7.22 0.84
C HIS A 129 -1.16 6.94 1.76
N ALA A 130 -2.28 7.66 1.62
CA ALA A 130 -3.46 7.44 2.45
C ALA A 130 -4.07 6.04 2.23
N ILE A 131 -4.11 5.56 0.98
CA ILE A 131 -4.54 4.20 0.62
C ILE A 131 -3.61 3.16 1.24
N ILE A 132 -2.30 3.33 1.09
CA ILE A 132 -1.30 2.39 1.62
C ILE A 132 -1.37 2.32 3.14
N GLU A 133 -1.48 3.46 3.84
CA GLU A 133 -1.67 3.49 5.30
C GLU A 133 -2.97 2.78 5.71
N TYR A 134 -4.05 2.99 4.96
CA TYR A 134 -5.31 2.30 5.20
C TYR A 134 -5.13 0.79 5.04
N TRP A 135 -4.57 0.30 3.94
CA TRP A 135 -4.33 -1.13 3.75
C TRP A 135 -3.39 -1.74 4.77
N TRP A 136 -2.41 -0.99 5.27
CA TRP A 136 -1.47 -1.49 6.27
C TRP A 136 -2.08 -1.57 7.67
N ASP A 137 -2.80 -0.54 8.13
CA ASP A 137 -3.19 -0.39 9.54
C ASP A 137 -4.71 -0.37 9.80
N ASN A 138 -5.56 -0.63 8.80
CA ASN A 138 -7.01 -0.65 9.00
C ASN A 138 -7.44 -1.67 10.08
N LYS A 139 -8.15 -1.20 11.10
CA LYS A 139 -8.51 -1.98 12.29
C LYS A 139 -9.83 -2.73 12.17
N GLU A 140 -10.63 -2.46 11.14
CA GLU A 140 -11.99 -2.98 10.98
C GLU A 140 -12.05 -4.25 10.13
N VAL A 141 -11.02 -4.50 9.31
CA VAL A 141 -10.88 -5.68 8.45
C VAL A 141 -9.47 -6.26 8.58
N GLU A 142 -9.28 -7.48 8.07
CA GLU A 142 -7.94 -8.05 7.90
C GLU A 142 -7.10 -7.11 7.03
N ASN A 143 -5.90 -6.78 7.50
CA ASN A 143 -5.01 -5.79 6.90
C ASN A 143 -3.65 -6.39 6.56
N ALA A 144 -2.85 -5.68 5.76
CA ALA A 144 -1.56 -6.18 5.32
C ALA A 144 -0.60 -6.44 6.50
N LYS A 145 -0.68 -5.64 7.58
CA LYS A 145 0.13 -5.82 8.78
C LYS A 145 -0.23 -7.09 9.56
N SER A 146 -1.50 -7.45 9.68
CA SER A 146 -1.92 -8.68 10.35
C SER A 146 -1.46 -9.91 9.58
N LEU A 147 -1.58 -9.88 8.26
CA LEU A 147 -1.07 -10.93 7.37
C LEU A 147 0.46 -11.05 7.46
N ALA A 148 1.17 -9.91 7.45
CA ALA A 148 2.62 -9.89 7.62
C ALA A 148 3.02 -10.46 8.98
N LEU A 149 2.35 -10.05 10.06
CA LEU A 149 2.62 -10.56 11.40
C LEU A 149 2.39 -12.07 11.51
N GLU A 150 1.38 -12.63 10.85
CA GLU A 150 1.15 -14.07 10.81
C GLU A 150 2.33 -14.81 10.19
N GLN A 151 2.75 -14.43 8.98
CA GLN A 151 3.92 -15.01 8.29
C GLN A 151 5.20 -14.89 9.13
N ILE A 152 5.45 -13.71 9.71
CA ILE A 152 6.65 -13.45 10.53
C ILE A 152 6.64 -14.33 11.77
N ASN A 153 5.50 -14.41 12.47
CA ASN A 153 5.41 -15.22 13.68
C ASN A 153 5.55 -16.72 13.37
N GLU A 154 5.02 -17.19 12.25
CA GLU A 154 5.19 -18.58 11.80
C GLU A 154 6.67 -18.88 11.51
N ALA A 155 7.32 -18.03 10.70
CA ALA A 155 8.72 -18.19 10.34
C ALA A 155 9.65 -18.22 11.56
N LEU A 156 9.45 -17.30 12.51
CA LEU A 156 10.29 -17.17 13.70
C LEU A 156 9.98 -18.21 14.80
N ARG A 157 8.86 -18.93 14.72
CA ARG A 157 8.55 -20.08 15.61
C ARG A 157 9.25 -21.36 15.17
N SER A 158 9.45 -21.50 13.86
CA SER A 158 10.11 -22.65 13.25
C SER A 158 11.64 -22.59 13.30
N CYS A 159 12.22 -21.60 14.00
CA CYS A 159 13.66 -21.35 14.14
C CYS A 159 14.17 -21.64 15.56
#